data_AF-A0A970JKV2-F1
#
_entry.id   AF-A0A970JKV2-F1
#
_cell.length_a   1.000
_cell.length_b   1.000
_cell.length_c   1.000
_cell.angle_alpha   90.00
_cell.angle_beta   90.00
_cell.angle_gamma   90.00
#
_symmetry.space_group_name_H-M   'P 1'
#
loop_
_entity.id
_entity.type
_entity.pdbx_description
1 polymer ?
#
loop_
_entity_poly.entity_id
_entity_poly.type
_entity_poly.pdbx_seq_one_letter_code
_entity_poly.pdbx_strand_id
1 'polypeptide(L)'
;IVGRGRNRRELGRNALSHAEIEAIDEACRALGGWRLWKCSLVVTLEPCPMCAGAIINARIPQVFFGAADPKGGACVSVTNLFDLPFNHKPEVTGGILSDECASLLSGFFKKLRK
;
A
#
# COMPACT_ATOMS: atom_id res chain seq x y z
N ILE A 1 14.24 -8.41 2.85
CA ILE A 1 12.76 -8.32 2.83
C ILE A 1 12.27 -8.87 4.15
N VAL A 2 11.48 -8.10 4.90
CA VAL A 2 11.03 -8.47 6.26
C VAL A 2 9.52 -8.76 6.35
N GLY A 3 8.77 -8.44 5.29
CA GLY A 3 7.36 -8.77 5.15
C GLY A 3 6.94 -8.70 3.68
N ARG A 4 5.92 -9.48 3.32
CA ARG A 4 5.31 -9.55 1.99
C ARG A 4 3.80 -9.70 2.17
N GLY A 5 3.03 -9.08 1.29
CA GLY A 5 1.58 -9.19 1.33
C GLY A 5 0.99 -9.16 -0.06
N ARG A 6 -0.23 -9.70 -0.17
CA ARG A 6 -1.03 -9.63 -1.40
C ARG A 6 -2.49 -9.46 -1.01
N ASN A 7 -3.29 -8.88 -1.91
CA ASN A 7 -4.71 -8.74 -1.65
C ASN A 7 -5.37 -10.12 -1.45
N ARG A 8 -5.98 -10.32 -0.28
CA ARG A 8 -6.77 -11.51 0.08
C ARG A 8 -8.15 -11.14 0.59
N ARG A 9 -8.65 -9.93 0.31
CA ARG A 9 -9.95 -9.42 0.78
C ARG A 9 -11.10 -10.41 0.56
N GLU A 10 -11.22 -10.96 -0.64
CA GLU A 10 -12.29 -11.91 -0.98
C GLU A 10 -12.08 -13.28 -0.31
N LEU A 11 -10.84 -13.78 -0.27
CA LEU A 11 -10.51 -15.07 0.34
C LEU A 11 -10.71 -15.04 1.86
N GLY A 12 -10.23 -13.98 2.52
CA GLY A 12 -10.33 -13.78 3.96
C GLY A 12 -11.67 -13.20 4.41
N ARG A 13 -12.53 -12.79 3.47
CA ARG A 13 -13.80 -12.07 3.71
C ARG A 13 -13.64 -10.91 4.71
N ASN A 14 -12.52 -10.18 4.56
CA ASN A 14 -12.14 -9.12 5.50
C ASN A 14 -11.65 -7.91 4.73
N ALA A 15 -12.28 -6.76 4.99
CA ALA A 15 -11.95 -5.48 4.35
C ALA A 15 -10.50 -5.04 4.59
N LEU A 16 -9.86 -5.51 5.67
CA LEU A 16 -8.48 -5.15 6.03
C LEU A 16 -7.41 -5.94 5.27
N SER A 17 -7.76 -7.03 4.56
CA SER A 17 -6.80 -7.95 3.92
C SER A 17 -6.21 -7.40 2.61
N HIS A 18 -5.70 -6.17 2.67
CA HIS A 18 -4.93 -5.50 1.62
C HIS A 18 -3.45 -5.90 1.70
N ALA A 19 -2.74 -5.80 0.57
CA ALA A 19 -1.35 -6.24 0.46
C ALA A 19 -0.42 -5.52 1.46
N GLU A 20 -0.62 -4.21 1.62
CA GLU A 20 0.17 -3.33 2.47
C GLU A 20 -0.04 -3.69 3.95
N ILE A 21 -1.28 -3.93 4.36
CA ILE A 21 -1.63 -4.31 5.73
C ILE A 21 -0.98 -5.66 6.08
N GLU A 22 -1.09 -6.64 5.20
CA GLU A 22 -0.46 -7.96 5.42
C GLU A 22 1.06 -7.86 5.47
N ALA A 23 1.68 -7.06 4.60
CA ALA A 23 3.13 -6.86 4.58
C ALA A 23 3.63 -6.15 5.87
N ILE A 24 2.88 -5.17 6.36
CA ILE A 24 3.17 -4.47 7.63
C ILE A 24 3.05 -5.44 8.81
N ASP A 25 1.99 -6.24 8.87
CA ASP A 25 1.78 -7.24 9.92
C ASP A 25 2.92 -8.28 9.96
N GLU A 26 3.30 -8.83 8.80
CA GLU A 26 4.43 -9.76 8.71
C GLU A 26 5.75 -9.10 9.14
N ALA A 27 6.01 -7.87 8.70
CA ALA A 27 7.21 -7.12 9.09
C ALA A 27 7.26 -6.84 10.60
N CYS A 28 6.12 -6.49 11.21
CA CYS A 28 6.03 -6.27 12.65
C CYS A 28 6.34 -7.55 13.43
N ARG A 29 5.84 -8.70 12.98
CA ARG A 29 6.14 -10.02 13.59
C ARG A 29 7.61 -10.37 13.42
N ALA A 30 8.17 -10.18 12.22
CA ALA A 30 9.57 -10.52 11.92
C ALA A 30 10.58 -9.67 12.72
N LEU A 31 10.26 -8.40 12.96
CA LEU A 31 11.13 -7.46 13.66
C LEU A 31 10.81 -7.30 15.16
N GLY A 32 9.75 -7.95 15.65
CA GLY A 32 9.36 -7.93 17.06
C GLY A 32 8.81 -6.58 17.55
N GLY A 33 8.29 -5.74 16.66
CA GLY A 33 7.80 -4.42 17.03
C GLY A 33 7.05 -3.70 15.92
N TRP A 34 6.24 -2.71 16.30
CA TRP A 34 5.34 -1.99 15.38
C TRP A 34 6.00 -0.80 14.65
N ARG A 35 7.17 -0.36 15.10
CA ARG A 35 7.90 0.76 14.47
C ARG A 35 8.82 0.23 13.37
N LEU A 36 8.43 0.46 12.12
CA LEU A 36 9.15 0.05 10.91
C LEU A 36 9.98 1.20 10.32
N TRP A 37 10.62 1.99 11.17
CA TRP A 37 11.33 3.24 10.84
C TRP A 37 12.59 3.08 9.97
N LYS A 38 13.08 1.85 9.80
CA LYS A 38 14.19 1.47 8.91
C LYS A 38 13.74 0.68 7.69
N CYS A 39 12.43 0.65 7.41
CA CYS A 39 11.85 -0.09 6.31
C CYS A 39 11.34 0.84 5.23
N SER A 40 11.32 0.35 3.99
CA SER A 40 10.61 0.98 2.89
C SER A 40 9.50 0.03 2.43
N LEU A 41 8.32 0.58 2.11
CA LEU A 41 7.21 -0.20 1.57
C LEU A 41 7.16 -0.06 0.05
N VAL A 42 7.07 -1.18 -0.66
CA VAL A 42 6.89 -1.22 -2.12
C VAL A 42 5.57 -1.91 -2.43
N VAL A 43 4.71 -1.27 -3.22
CA VAL A 43 3.37 -1.78 -3.58
C VAL A 43 3.06 -1.52 -5.05
N THR A 44 2.32 -2.41 -5.72
CA THR A 44 2.07 -2.27 -7.16
C THR A 44 1.00 -1.24 -7.52
N LEU A 45 0.11 -0.91 -6.58
CA LEU A 45 -0.96 0.08 -6.73
C LEU A 45 -0.85 1.11 -5.60
N GLU A 46 -1.19 2.36 -5.89
CA GLU A 46 -1.24 3.43 -4.91
C GLU A 46 -2.05 3.03 -3.65
N PRO A 47 -1.51 3.25 -2.43
CA PRO A 47 -2.21 2.95 -1.19
C PRO A 47 -3.54 3.71 -1.04
N CYS A 48 -4.57 3.00 -0.55
CA CYS A 48 -5.85 3.60 -0.18
C CYS A 48 -5.78 4.30 1.21
N PRO A 49 -6.84 5.01 1.67
CA PRO A 49 -6.82 5.72 2.95
C PRO A 49 -6.47 4.85 4.15
N MET A 50 -6.95 3.60 4.18
CA MET A 50 -6.65 2.63 5.22
C MET A 50 -5.16 2.28 5.25
N CYS A 51 -4.60 1.93 4.09
CA CYS A 51 -3.19 1.54 3.97
C CYS A 51 -2.25 2.72 4.25
N ALA A 52 -2.57 3.92 3.75
CA ALA A 52 -1.85 5.14 4.06
C ALA A 52 -1.87 5.44 5.58
N GLY A 53 -3.02 5.29 6.24
CA GLY A 53 -3.11 5.38 7.70
C GLY A 53 -2.25 4.34 8.43
N ALA A 54 -2.19 3.11 7.93
CA ALA A 54 -1.33 2.07 8.51
C ALA A 54 0.16 2.40 8.35
N ILE A 55 0.58 2.93 7.20
CA ILE A 55 1.96 3.38 6.93
C ILE A 55 2.38 4.47 7.94
N ILE A 56 1.52 5.46 8.19
CA ILE A 56 1.74 6.51 9.20
C ILE A 56 1.94 5.89 10.59
N ASN A 57 1.03 5.00 10.99
CA ASN A 57 1.07 4.38 12.31
C ASN A 57 2.29 3.46 12.49
N ALA A 58 2.70 2.76 11.43
CA ALA A 58 3.89 1.91 11.42
C ALA A 58 5.21 2.69 11.33
N ARG A 59 5.17 4.02 11.15
CA ARG A 59 6.36 4.89 11.04
C ARG A 59 7.26 4.53 9.86
N ILE A 60 6.69 4.06 8.76
CA ILE A 60 7.46 3.73 7.55
C ILE A 60 7.89 5.05 6.87
N PRO A 61 9.18 5.35 6.73
CA PRO A 61 9.64 6.62 6.16
C PRO A 61 9.46 6.73 4.65
N GLN A 62 9.40 5.62 3.90
CA GLN A 62 9.41 5.64 2.44
C GLN A 62 8.39 4.67 1.83
N VAL A 63 7.62 5.16 0.87
CA VAL A 63 6.61 4.41 0.13
C VAL A 63 6.89 4.54 -1.37
N PHE A 64 7.00 3.38 -2.02
CA PHE A 64 7.18 3.26 -3.46
C PHE A 64 5.95 2.57 -4.03
N PHE A 65 5.32 3.17 -5.05
CA PHE A 65 4.20 2.54 -5.73
C PHE A 65 4.30 2.55 -7.25
N GLY A 66 3.65 1.58 -7.89
CA GLY A 66 3.60 1.45 -9.34
C GLY A 66 2.52 2.32 -9.97
N ALA A 67 1.34 1.75 -10.16
CA ALA A 67 0.22 2.44 -10.79
C ALA A 67 -0.49 3.38 -9.79
N ALA A 68 -0.92 4.55 -10.26
CA ALA A 68 -1.83 5.42 -9.52
C ALA A 68 -3.24 4.79 -9.42
N ASP A 69 -4.00 5.16 -8.38
CA ASP A 69 -5.41 4.78 -8.23
C ASP A 69 -6.31 6.03 -8.26
N PRO A 70 -6.82 6.42 -9.45
CA PRO A 70 -7.68 7.60 -9.59
C PRO A 70 -8.99 7.54 -8.81
N LYS A 71 -9.40 6.37 -8.31
CA LYS A 71 -10.69 6.17 -7.64
C LYS A 71 -10.56 5.98 -6.14
N GLY A 72 -9.43 5.47 -5.66
CA GLY A 72 -9.24 5.10 -4.25
C GLY A 72 -7.90 5.49 -3.65
N GLY A 73 -6.98 6.05 -4.44
CA GLY A 73 -5.62 6.39 -4.00
C GLY A 73 -5.59 7.58 -3.04
N ALA A 74 -4.82 7.45 -1.96
CA ALA A 74 -4.74 8.43 -0.88
C ALA A 74 -3.32 8.96 -0.64
N CYS A 75 -2.42 8.81 -1.61
CA CYS A 75 -1.06 9.33 -1.56
C CYS A 75 -0.85 10.46 -2.57
N VAL A 76 -1.45 10.37 -3.77
CA VAL A 76 -1.35 11.39 -4.82
C VAL A 76 -2.66 11.60 -5.60
N SER A 77 -3.55 10.61 -5.65
CA SER A 77 -4.72 10.64 -6.53
C SER A 77 -5.92 11.40 -5.95
N VAL A 78 -6.77 10.72 -5.17
CA VAL A 78 -8.02 11.34 -4.64
C VAL A 78 -7.68 12.35 -3.55
N THR A 79 -6.68 12.04 -2.74
CA THR A 79 -6.16 12.91 -1.69
C THR A 79 -4.71 12.52 -1.41
N ASN A 80 -3.99 13.37 -0.67
CA ASN A 80 -2.71 13.02 -0.09
C ASN A 80 -2.82 13.09 1.44
N LEU A 81 -2.99 11.94 2.09
CA LEU A 81 -3.07 11.87 3.55
C LEU A 81 -1.76 12.26 4.24
N PHE A 82 -0.62 12.18 3.56
CA PHE A 82 0.68 12.51 4.16
C PHE A 82 0.94 14.02 4.24
N ASP A 83 0.17 14.85 3.51
CA ASP A 83 0.25 16.31 3.62
C ASP A 83 -0.42 16.84 4.90
N LEU A 84 -1.36 16.07 5.46
CA LEU A 84 -2.06 16.42 6.70
C LEU A 84 -1.11 16.51 7.91
N PRO A 85 -1.49 17.22 9.00
CA PRO A 85 -0.60 17.47 10.14
C PRO A 85 -0.47 16.25 11.09
N PHE A 86 -0.22 15.07 10.52
CA PHE A 86 0.12 13.89 11.30
C PHE A 86 1.55 13.97 11.85
N ASN A 87 1.81 13.19 12.89
CA ASN A 87 3.11 13.12 13.58
C ASN A 87 4.16 12.28 12.82
N HIS A 88 3.87 11.81 11.60
CA HIS A 88 4.79 11.11 10.72
C HIS A 88 4.39 11.37 9.27
N LYS A 89 5.36 11.70 8.41
CA LYS A 89 5.16 12.04 7.01
C LYS A 89 6.12 11.23 6.14
N PRO A 90 5.66 10.13 5.54
CA PRO A 90 6.46 9.33 4.62
C PRO A 90 6.80 10.11 3.35
N GLU A 91 7.99 9.87 2.80
CA GLU A 91 8.31 10.21 1.41
C GLU A 91 7.62 9.23 0.47
N VAL A 92 7.07 9.73 -0.63
CA VAL A 92 6.36 8.92 -1.61
C VAL A 92 6.97 9.06 -3.00
N THR A 93 7.24 7.94 -3.65
CA THR A 93 7.64 7.88 -5.06
C THR A 93 6.70 6.95 -5.82
N GLY A 94 5.92 7.51 -6.74
CA GLY A 94 5.00 6.77 -7.60
C GLY A 94 5.55 6.53 -9.01
N GLY A 95 4.86 5.71 -9.80
CA GLY A 95 5.13 5.55 -11.23
C GLY A 95 6.15 4.45 -11.57
N ILE A 96 6.59 3.65 -10.61
CA ILE A 96 7.62 2.62 -10.83
C ILE A 96 6.99 1.40 -11.51
N LEU A 97 7.37 1.11 -12.76
CA LEU A 97 6.74 0.06 -13.58
C LEU A 97 5.21 0.26 -13.65
N SER A 98 4.79 1.51 -13.82
CA SER A 98 3.37 1.91 -13.78
C SER A 98 2.53 1.15 -14.80
N ASP A 99 3.02 1.01 -16.04
CA ASP A 99 2.29 0.38 -17.13
C ASP A 99 2.10 -1.12 -16.89
N GLU A 100 3.13 -1.80 -16.40
CA GLU A 100 3.07 -3.21 -16.02
C GLU A 100 2.12 -3.42 -14.84
N CYS A 101 2.20 -2.59 -13.81
CA CYS A 101 1.33 -2.66 -12.65
C CYS A 101 -0.14 -2.41 -13.01
N ALA A 102 -0.42 -1.40 -13.85
CA ALA A 102 -1.76 -1.09 -14.33
C ALA A 102 -2.32 -2.20 -15.23
N SER A 103 -1.47 -2.83 -16.03
CA SER A 103 -1.83 -3.95 -16.92
C SER A 103 -2.31 -5.18 -16.13
N LEU A 104 -1.73 -5.46 -14.95
CA LEU A 104 -2.17 -6.55 -14.09
C LEU A 104 -3.61 -6.34 -13.59
N LEU A 105 -3.94 -5.13 -13.11
CA LEU A 105 -5.28 -4.77 -12.62
C LEU A 105 -6.33 -4.76 -13.73
N SER A 106 -6.02 -4.09 -14.84
CA SER A 106 -6.93 -4.02 -15.99
C SER A 106 -7.20 -5.41 -16.58
N GLY A 107 -6.17 -6.25 -16.70
CA GLY A 107 -6.28 -7.64 -17.13
C GLY A 107 -7.15 -8.48 -16.19
N PHE A 108 -7.02 -8.31 -14.88
CA PHE A 108 -7.85 -8.99 -13.88
C PHE A 108 -9.34 -8.60 -14.02
N PHE A 109 -9.67 -7.30 -14.00
CA PHE A 109 -11.06 -6.85 -14.10
C PHE A 109 -11.70 -7.15 -15.45
N LYS A 110 -10.93 -7.13 -16.54
CA LYS A 110 -11.42 -7.55 -17.86
C LYS A 110 -11.84 -9.01 -17.88
N LYS A 111 -11.13 -9.90 -17.16
CA LYS A 111 -11.51 -11.31 -17.03
C LYS A 111 -12.74 -11.50 -16.14
N LEU A 112 -12.90 -10.69 -15.09
CA LEU A 112 -14.00 -10.79 -14.13
C LEU A 112 -15.35 -10.29 -14.69
N ARG A 113 -15.32 -9.38 -15.68
CA ARG A 113 -16.52 -8.86 -16.37
C ARG A 113 -16.98 -9.73 -17.55
N LYS A 114 -16.24 -10.77 -17.89
CA LYS A 114 -16.65 -11.78 -18.87
C LYS A 114 -17.43 -12.88 -18.16
#